data_AF-A0A3M2FHT9-F1
#
_entry.id   AF-A0A3M2FHT9-F1
#
_cell.length_a   1.000
_cell.length_b   1.000
_cell.length_c   1.000
_cell.angle_alpha   90.00
_cell.angle_beta   90.00
_cell.angle_gamma   90.00
#
_symmetry.space_group_name_H-M   'P 1'
#
loop_
_entity.id
_entity.type
_entity.pdbx_description
1 polymer ?
#
loop_
_entity_poly.entity_id
_entity_poly.type
_entity_poly.pdbx_seq_one_letter_code
_entity_poly.pdbx_strand_id
1 'polypeptide(L)' 'KEKQIELFFTNVKGPVRDIMKRSGYYDYLGSDHFFLSKKAAVKHYMETLAGQTSNDTPSTQAAPVVSKKEND' A
#
# COMPACT_ATOMS: atom_id res chain seq x y z
N LYS A 1 20.23 3.67 2.84
CA LYS A 1 19.37 2.92 3.79
C LYS A 1 17.99 2.85 3.17
N GLU A 2 17.52 1.66 2.79
CA GLU A 2 16.18 1.48 2.23
C GLU A 2 15.15 1.59 3.35
N LYS A 3 14.05 2.31 3.09
CA LYS A 3 12.95 2.44 4.06
C LYS A 3 11.98 1.28 3.80
N GLN A 4 11.54 0.62 4.86
CA GLN A 4 10.48 -0.40 4.80
C GLN A 4 9.11 0.27 4.59
N ILE A 5 8.89 0.78 3.38
CA ILE A 5 7.64 1.44 2.99
C ILE A 5 6.91 0.55 2.00
N GLU A 6 5.71 0.15 2.35
CA GLU A 6 4.80 -0.54 1.45
C GLU A 6 4.02 0.49 0.62
N LEU A 7 4.02 0.32 -0.71
CA LEU A 7 3.45 1.28 -1.66
C LEU A 7 2.32 0.64 -2.45
N PHE A 8 1.15 1.27 -2.44
CA PHE A 8 -0.02 0.84 -3.20
C PHE A 8 -0.47 1.92 -4.18
N PHE A 9 -0.82 1.51 -5.39
CA PHE A 9 -1.36 2.37 -6.44
C PHE A 9 -2.86 2.23 -6.53
N THR A 10 -3.58 3.35 -6.64
CA THR A 10 -5.05 3.36 -6.79
C THR A 10 -5.46 4.20 -7.99
N ASN A 11 -6.53 3.81 -8.68
CA ASN A 11 -7.09 4.57 -9.80
C ASN A 11 -6.06 4.89 -10.92
N VAL A 12 -5.11 4.00 -11.16
CA VAL A 12 -4.13 4.18 -12.25
C VAL A 12 -4.87 4.19 -13.58
N LYS A 13 -4.82 5.33 -14.29
CA LYS A 13 -5.43 5.47 -15.62
C LYS A 13 -4.80 4.48 -16.60
N GLY A 14 -5.62 3.95 -17.52
CA GLY A 14 -5.20 2.94 -18.51
C GLY A 14 -3.84 3.22 -19.14
N PRO A 15 -3.62 4.40 -19.77
CA PRO A 15 -2.34 4.72 -20.40
C PRO A 15 -1.14 4.68 -19.45
N VAL A 16 -1.30 5.11 -18.19
CA VAL A 16 -0.22 5.07 -17.18
C VAL A 16 0.07 3.64 -16.78
N ARG A 17 -0.97 2.82 -16.57
CA ARG A 17 -0.83 1.40 -16.26
C ARG A 17 -0.13 0.65 -17.39
N ASP A 18 -0.45 0.97 -18.63
CA ASP A 18 0.14 0.31 -19.80
C ASP A 18 1.63 0.63 -19.94
N ILE A 19 2.05 1.85 -19.61
CA ILE A 19 3.47 2.22 -19.52
C ILE A 19 4.15 1.43 -18.40
N MET A 20 3.55 1.37 -17.20
CA MET A 20 4.11 0.62 -16.06
C MET A 20 4.25 -0.88 -16.34
N LYS A 21 3.31 -1.47 -17.09
CA LYS A 21 3.42 -2.87 -17.56
C LYS A 21 4.56 -3.02 -18.56
N ARG A 22 4.63 -2.16 -19.57
CA ARG A 22 5.66 -2.22 -20.61
C ARG A 22 7.07 -2.04 -20.06
N SER A 23 7.23 -1.25 -19.01
CA SER A 23 8.53 -1.05 -18.35
C SER A 23 8.90 -2.18 -17.38
N GLY A 24 8.03 -3.18 -17.17
CA GLY A 24 8.21 -4.24 -16.18
C GLY A 24 7.99 -3.80 -14.73
N TYR A 25 7.62 -2.53 -14.49
CA TYR A 25 7.43 -2.00 -13.14
C TYR A 25 6.18 -2.58 -12.46
N TYR A 26 5.14 -2.84 -13.25
CA TYR A 26 3.93 -3.53 -12.77
C TYR A 26 4.26 -4.93 -12.24
N ASP A 27 5.09 -5.68 -12.97
CA ASP A 27 5.46 -7.05 -12.60
C ASP A 27 6.47 -7.07 -11.45
N TYR A 28 7.37 -6.08 -11.39
CA TYR A 28 8.29 -5.89 -10.26
C TYR A 28 7.57 -5.67 -8.93
N LEU A 29 6.51 -4.86 -8.93
CA LEU A 29 5.70 -4.62 -7.73
C LEU A 29 4.72 -5.76 -7.43
N GLY A 30 4.16 -6.40 -8.45
CA GLY A 30 3.09 -7.37 -8.29
C GLY A 30 1.70 -6.76 -8.46
N SER A 31 0.75 -7.56 -8.95
CA SER A 31 -0.60 -7.09 -9.28
C SER A 31 -1.42 -6.70 -8.04
N ASP A 32 -1.10 -7.28 -6.89
CA ASP A 32 -1.65 -6.97 -5.56
C ASP A 32 -1.24 -5.59 -5.05
N HIS A 33 -0.32 -4.89 -5.71
CA HIS A 33 -0.03 -3.49 -5.41
C HIS A 33 -0.92 -2.49 -6.16
N PHE A 34 -1.82 -2.94 -7.05
CA PHE A 34 -2.64 -2.09 -7.91
C PHE A 34 -4.13 -2.30 -7.70
N PHE A 35 -4.83 -1.24 -7.28
CA PHE A 35 -6.25 -1.30 -6.94
C PHE A 35 -7.11 -0.32 -7.74
N LEU A 36 -8.36 -0.71 -7.98
CA LEU A 36 -9.35 0.17 -8.60
C LEU A 36 -9.89 1.25 -7.66
N SER A 37 -9.67 1.15 -6.35
CA SER A 37 -10.12 2.17 -5.41
C SER A 37 -9.23 2.26 -4.17
N LYS A 38 -9.25 3.42 -3.51
CA LYS A 38 -8.57 3.66 -2.23
C LYS A 38 -9.06 2.70 -1.14
N LYS A 39 -10.37 2.47 -1.07
CA LYS A 39 -10.98 1.56 -0.10
C LYS A 39 -10.47 0.13 -0.26
N ALA A 40 -10.29 -0.34 -1.49
CA ALA A 40 -9.76 -1.67 -1.76
C ALA A 40 -8.30 -1.82 -1.31
N ALA A 41 -7.44 -0.82 -1.59
CA ALA A 41 -6.05 -0.84 -1.14
C ALA A 41 -5.93 -0.85 0.39
N VAL A 42 -6.70 0.01 1.07
CA VAL A 42 -6.70 0.05 2.55
C VAL A 42 -7.23 -1.25 3.13
N LYS A 43 -8.31 -1.82 2.57
CA LYS A 43 -8.84 -3.12 3.01
C LYS A 43 -7.78 -4.21 2.89
N HIS A 44 -7.11 -4.30 1.74
CA HIS A 44 -6.05 -5.27 1.51
C HIS A 44 -4.93 -5.13 2.56
N TYR A 45 -4.44 -3.90 2.79
CA TYR A 45 -3.41 -3.66 3.80
C TYR A 45 -3.86 -4.08 5.21
N MET A 46 -5.08 -3.77 5.62
CA MET A 46 -5.61 -4.18 6.93
C MET A 46 -5.77 -5.69 7.06
N GLU A 47 -6.17 -6.37 5.99
CA GLU A 47 -6.28 -7.83 5.95
C GLU A 47 -4.90 -8.49 6.05
N THR A 48 -3.89 -7.93 5.37
CA THR A 48 -2.50 -8.37 5.45
C THR A 48 -1.95 -8.18 6.87
N LEU A 49 -2.22 -7.06 7.52
CA LEU A 49 -1.85 -6.84 8.93
C LEU A 49 -2.54 -7.83 9.88
N ALA A 50 -3.84 -8.06 9.69
CA ALA A 50 -4.60 -9.01 10.52
C ALA A 50 -4.09 -10.45 10.36
N GLY A 51 -3.78 -10.86 9.12
CA GLY A 51 -3.25 -12.19 8.81
C GLY A 51 -1.84 -12.45 9.35
N GLN A 52 -1.04 -11.40 9.57
CA GLN A 52 0.29 -11.50 10.17
C GLN A 52 0.27 -11.69 11.69
N THR A 53 -0.87 -11.46 12.38
CA THR A 53 -0.94 -11.57 13.85
C THR A 53 -0.91 -13.01 14.40
N SER A 54 -0.92 -14.04 13.53
CA SER A 54 -0.92 -15.45 13.96
C SER A 54 0.44 -16.13 13.86
N ASN A 55 1.38 -15.59 13.09
CA ASN A 55 2.70 -16.19 12.88
C ASN A 55 3.74 -15.05 12.81
N ASP A 56 4.64 -15.04 13.78
CA ASP A 56 5.83 -14.21 13.88
C ASP A 56 5.64 -12.72 14.23
N THR A 57 6.25 -12.32 15.35
CA THR A 57 6.43 -10.94 15.78
C THR A 57 7.48 -10.26 14.89
N PRO A 58 7.18 -9.10 14.26
CA PRO A 58 8.21 -8.16 13.88
C PRO A 58 7.94 -6.82 14.57
N SER A 59 8.85 -6.49 15.50
CA SER A 59 9.03 -5.16 16.07
C SER A 59 8.93 -4.07 14.99
N THR A 60 7.84 -3.30 14.96
CA THR A 60 7.71 -2.12 14.07
C THR A 60 7.38 -0.89 14.90
N GLN A 61 8.30 0.05 14.83
CA GLN A 61 8.30 1.34 15.48
C GLN A 61 7.16 2.22 14.96
N ALA A 62 6.57 2.96 15.89
CA ALA A 62 5.52 3.94 15.68
C ALA A 62 5.87 4.97 14.59
N ALA A 63 4.94 5.18 13.66
CA ALA A 63 4.80 6.47 12.98
C ALA A 63 3.54 7.16 13.52
N PRO A 64 3.62 8.45 13.87
CA PRO A 64 2.55 9.15 14.56
C PRO A 64 1.39 9.40 13.60
N VAL A 65 0.18 9.01 14.02
CA VAL A 65 -1.05 9.48 13.40
C VAL A 65 -1.11 10.99 13.64
N VAL A 66 -0.94 11.78 12.57
CA VAL A 66 -1.16 13.23 12.60
C VAL A 66 -2.62 13.47 12.93
N SER A 67 -2.88 13.82 14.19
CA SER A 67 -4.14 14.40 14.66
C SER A 67 -4.29 15.79 14.05
N LYS A 68 -5.16 15.95 13.05
CA LYS A 68 -5.72 17.27 12.74
C LYS A 68 -6.86 17.52 13.72
N LYS A 69 -6.61 18.38 14.72
CA LYS A 69 -7.66 19.05 15.48
C LYS A 69 -8.31 20.10 14.57
N GLU A 70 -9.60 19.97 14.38
CA GLU A 70 -10.51 21.02 13.92
C GLU A 70 -10.65 22.02 15.08
N ASN A 71 -10.49 23.32 14.81
CA ASN A 71 -10.74 24.38 15.81
C ASN A 71 -12.10 25.02 15.50
N ASP A 72 -12.84 25.27 16.60
CA ASP A 72 -14.10 26.01 16.70
C ASP A 72 -14.16 27.34 15.92
#